data_AF-A0AA39D2L4-F1
#
_entry.id   AF-A0AA39D2L4-F1
#
_cell.length_a   1.000
_cell.length_b   1.000
_cell.length_c   1.000
_cell.angle_alpha   90.00
_cell.angle_beta   90.00
_cell.angle_gamma   90.00
#
_symmetry.space_group_name_H-M   'P 1'
#
loop_
_entity.id
_entity.type
_entity.pdbx_description
1 polymer ?
#
loop_
_entity_poly.entity_id
_entity_poly.type
_entity_poly.pdbx_seq_one_letter_code
_entity_poly.pdbx_strand_id
1 'polypeptide(L)'
;MIFTSNYQIDIPNQDILTFLFERTRFKEKDSIWLDGFNPNLKVTLGQTRDLAHGIGQGLRDLGIGEQRGGEDIVLSFVENQVMVAPTLLGVLCAAGIHATCPMTATAFELTRQLKLSSPKILICSPQTQKVAREAVAQSGIQDIRILTMMSESLDIVDANGKSIISNSRLEWQKITDKAELESTTACLVYSSGTTGVPKGEFATITITTDPQNLSIQSAHLTLSFETQA
;
A
#
# COMPACT_ATOMS: atom_id res chain seq x y z
N MET A 1 20.32 -26.09 14.93
CA MET A 1 20.17 -25.35 16.20
C MET A 1 19.20 -24.22 15.94
N ILE A 2 18.09 -24.14 16.67
CA ILE A 2 17.09 -23.07 16.53
C ILE A 2 17.41 -22.03 17.61
N PHE A 3 17.56 -20.78 17.23
CA PHE A 3 17.72 -19.65 18.16
C PHE A 3 16.38 -18.93 18.27
N THR A 4 15.92 -18.66 19.49
CA THR A 4 14.67 -17.94 19.77
C THR A 4 14.95 -16.69 20.60
N SER A 5 14.12 -15.65 20.43
CA SER A 5 14.17 -14.45 21.27
C SER A 5 13.90 -14.79 22.74
N ASN A 6 14.59 -14.10 23.66
CA ASN A 6 14.29 -14.17 25.10
C ASN A 6 13.08 -13.30 25.50
N TYR A 7 12.56 -12.49 24.59
CA TYR A 7 11.43 -11.60 24.81
C TYR A 7 10.19 -12.12 24.09
N GLN A 8 9.08 -12.16 24.82
CA GLN A 8 7.75 -12.45 24.30
C GLN A 8 6.88 -11.21 24.51
N ILE A 9 6.13 -10.84 23.48
CA ILE A 9 5.13 -9.78 23.53
C ILE A 9 3.83 -10.31 22.95
N ASP A 10 2.71 -9.99 23.59
CA ASP A 10 1.40 -10.30 23.07
C ASP A 10 1.05 -9.32 21.94
N ILE A 11 0.88 -9.85 20.74
CA ILE A 11 0.43 -9.06 19.58
C ILE A 11 -1.10 -9.16 19.50
N PRO A 12 -1.82 -8.03 19.56
CA PRO A 12 -3.28 -8.07 19.48
C PRO A 12 -3.75 -8.50 18.08
N ASN A 13 -4.80 -9.33 18.03
CA ASN A 13 -5.51 -9.63 16.78
C ASN A 13 -6.38 -8.42 16.40
N GLN A 14 -5.80 -7.49 15.67
CA GLN A 14 -6.45 -6.24 15.27
C GLN A 14 -5.87 -5.77 13.93
N ASP A 15 -6.74 -5.25 13.05
CA ASP A 15 -6.32 -4.67 11.78
C ASP A 15 -5.38 -3.46 11.96
N ILE A 16 -4.62 -3.17 10.91
CA ILE A 16 -3.54 -2.16 10.92
C ILE A 16 -4.08 -0.76 11.25
N LEU A 17 -5.20 -0.36 10.64
CA LEU A 17 -5.74 0.99 10.80
C LEU A 17 -6.24 1.19 12.23
N THR A 18 -7.00 0.22 12.73
CA THR A 18 -7.52 0.24 14.10
C THR A 18 -6.37 0.20 15.11
N PHE A 19 -5.37 -0.67 14.90
CA PHE A 19 -4.19 -0.72 15.77
C PHE A 19 -3.46 0.63 15.81
N LEU A 20 -3.20 1.24 14.65
CA LEU A 20 -2.46 2.51 14.57
C LEU A 20 -3.23 3.68 15.18
N PHE A 21 -4.54 3.78 14.95
CA PHE A 21 -5.32 4.94 15.41
C PHE A 21 -5.87 4.80 16.84
N GLU A 22 -6.09 3.59 17.34
CA GLU A 22 -6.57 3.38 18.72
C GLU A 22 -5.41 3.23 19.73
N ARG A 23 -4.23 2.75 19.31
CA ARG A 23 -3.09 2.49 20.19
C ARG A 23 -1.92 3.45 19.96
N THR A 24 -2.23 4.71 19.68
CA THR A 24 -1.23 5.77 19.49
C THR A 24 -1.07 6.64 20.74
N ARG A 25 0.18 7.00 21.05
CA ARG A 25 0.51 8.01 22.07
C ARG A 25 0.43 9.44 21.55
N PHE A 26 0.32 9.60 20.24
CA PHE A 26 0.29 10.90 19.57
C PHE A 26 -1.12 11.48 19.59
N LYS A 27 -1.21 12.81 19.62
CA LYS A 27 -2.45 13.58 19.58
C LYS A 27 -2.78 13.99 18.15
N GLU A 28 -4.05 14.32 17.89
CA GLU A 28 -4.55 14.75 16.56
C GLU A 28 -3.73 15.86 15.90
N LYS A 29 -3.17 16.77 16.70
CA LYS A 29 -2.40 17.93 16.24
C LYS A 29 -0.89 17.66 16.10
N ASP A 30 -0.41 16.51 16.55
CA ASP A 30 1.00 16.16 16.47
C ASP A 30 1.37 15.90 15.01
N SER A 31 2.47 16.49 14.56
CA SER A 31 3.00 16.28 13.20
C SER A 31 3.68 14.92 13.14
N ILE A 32 3.19 14.02 12.28
CA ILE A 32 3.67 12.63 12.19
C ILE A 32 4.54 12.43 10.96
N TRP A 33 4.05 12.91 9.81
CA TRP A 33 4.77 12.81 8.54
C TRP A 33 5.34 14.18 8.21
N LEU A 34 6.65 14.28 8.05
CA LEU A 34 7.34 15.53 7.82
C LEU A 34 8.26 15.38 6.61
N ASP A 35 8.29 16.41 5.77
CA ASP A 35 9.30 16.52 4.73
C ASP A 35 10.64 16.95 5.37
N GLY A 36 11.72 16.26 5.01
CA GLY A 36 13.05 16.49 5.59
C GLY A 36 13.70 17.81 5.12
N PHE A 37 13.29 18.35 3.98
CA PHE A 37 13.83 19.57 3.41
C PHE A 37 12.90 20.78 3.66
N ASN A 38 11.59 20.56 3.75
CA ASN A 38 10.59 21.57 4.02
C ASN A 38 9.73 21.21 5.25
N PRO A 39 10.11 21.63 6.46
CA PRO A 39 9.38 21.30 7.69
C PRO A 39 7.96 21.90 7.76
N ASN A 40 7.60 22.83 6.86
CA ASN A 40 6.22 23.31 6.74
C ASN A 40 5.32 22.32 6.01
N LEU A 41 5.90 21.46 5.17
CA LEU A 41 5.20 20.36 4.54
C LEU A 41 5.16 19.18 5.51
N LYS A 42 4.01 19.06 6.18
CA LYS A 42 3.79 18.05 7.21
C LYS A 42 2.32 17.65 7.29
N VAL A 43 2.08 16.46 7.80
CA VAL A 43 0.74 15.90 8.01
C VAL A 43 0.62 15.47 9.46
N THR A 44 -0.40 15.97 10.15
CA THR A 44 -0.68 15.58 11.54
C THR A 44 -1.36 14.22 11.63
N LEU A 45 -1.45 13.66 12.83
CA LEU A 45 -2.19 12.42 13.06
C LEU A 45 -3.65 12.54 12.61
N GLY A 46 -4.34 13.63 12.97
CA GLY A 46 -5.74 13.85 12.60
C GLY A 46 -5.91 14.03 11.10
N GLN A 47 -5.02 14.77 10.45
CA GLN A 47 -5.01 14.89 9.00
C GLN A 47 -4.76 13.53 8.34
N THR A 48 -3.85 12.71 8.87
CA THR A 48 -3.59 11.36 8.35
C THR A 48 -4.86 10.50 8.41
N ARG A 49 -5.62 10.55 9.51
CA ARG A 49 -6.87 9.80 9.65
C ARG A 49 -7.93 10.28 8.67
N ASP A 50 -8.12 11.59 8.58
CA ASP A 50 -9.11 12.19 7.67
C ASP A 50 -8.77 11.89 6.20
N LEU A 51 -7.48 11.98 5.83
CA LEU A 51 -6.98 11.60 4.51
C LEU A 51 -7.20 10.10 4.25
N ALA A 52 -6.93 9.21 5.21
CA ALA A 52 -7.16 7.78 5.03
C ALA A 52 -8.63 7.49 4.69
N HIS A 53 -9.59 8.10 5.39
CA HIS A 53 -11.02 7.96 5.10
C HIS A 53 -11.40 8.53 3.72
N GLY A 54 -10.91 9.73 3.38
CA GLY A 54 -11.25 10.41 2.12
C GLY A 54 -10.61 9.75 0.89
N ILE A 55 -9.34 9.33 1.00
CA ILE A 55 -8.64 8.53 -0.01
C ILE A 55 -9.31 7.17 -0.15
N GLY A 56 -9.64 6.51 0.96
CA GLY A 56 -10.32 5.22 0.95
C GLY A 56 -11.66 5.27 0.22
N GLN A 57 -12.48 6.28 0.50
CA GLN A 57 -13.72 6.49 -0.24
C GLN A 57 -13.47 6.79 -1.72
N GLY A 58 -12.51 7.65 -2.03
CA GLY A 58 -12.12 7.97 -3.40
C GLY A 58 -11.69 6.76 -4.22
N LEU A 59 -10.88 5.90 -3.61
CA LEU A 59 -10.45 4.63 -4.21
C LEU A 59 -11.61 3.65 -4.36
N ARG A 60 -12.52 3.58 -3.38
CA ARG A 60 -13.75 2.79 -3.48
C ARG A 60 -14.63 3.25 -4.64
N ASP A 61 -14.76 4.55 -4.86
CA ASP A 61 -15.51 5.13 -5.99
C ASP A 61 -14.85 4.80 -7.35
N LEU A 62 -13.56 4.46 -7.34
CA LEU A 62 -12.80 3.95 -8.48
C LEU A 62 -12.79 2.41 -8.58
N GLY A 63 -13.56 1.75 -7.72
CA GLY A 63 -13.78 0.31 -7.70
C GLY A 63 -12.79 -0.49 -6.87
N ILE A 64 -11.99 0.12 -5.99
CA ILE A 64 -11.09 -0.62 -5.09
C ILE A 64 -11.87 -1.24 -3.93
N GLY A 65 -11.72 -2.55 -3.74
CA GLY A 65 -12.25 -3.30 -2.60
C GLY A 65 -13.77 -3.41 -2.56
N GLU A 66 -14.44 -3.28 -3.71
CA GLU A 66 -15.90 -3.47 -3.84
C GLU A 66 -16.35 -4.86 -3.38
N GLN A 67 -15.56 -5.89 -3.71
CA GLN A 67 -15.83 -7.28 -3.33
C GLN A 67 -15.37 -7.62 -1.90
N ARG A 68 -14.81 -6.63 -1.17
CA ARG A 68 -14.20 -6.81 0.18
C ARG A 68 -13.13 -7.91 0.27
N GLY A 69 -12.63 -8.38 -0.87
CA GLY A 69 -11.46 -9.25 -0.97
C GLY A 69 -10.27 -8.43 -1.41
N GLY A 70 -9.15 -8.55 -0.69
CA GLY A 70 -7.90 -7.85 -0.98
C GLY A 70 -7.22 -8.37 -2.24
N GLU A 71 -7.82 -8.13 -3.40
CA GLU A 71 -7.29 -8.50 -4.72
C GLU A 71 -6.95 -7.24 -5.54
N ASP A 72 -7.65 -6.14 -5.29
CA ASP A 72 -7.42 -4.88 -6.00
C ASP A 72 -6.12 -4.22 -5.52
N ILE A 73 -5.11 -4.21 -6.40
CA ILE A 73 -3.79 -3.64 -6.10
C ILE A 73 -3.73 -2.17 -6.53
N VAL A 74 -3.26 -1.32 -5.62
CA VAL A 74 -2.87 0.08 -5.86
C VAL A 74 -1.36 0.17 -5.73
N LEU A 75 -0.67 0.39 -6.84
CA LEU A 75 0.79 0.48 -6.90
C LEU A 75 1.24 1.94 -6.80
N SER A 76 2.09 2.27 -5.82
CA SER A 76 2.76 3.57 -5.72
C SER A 76 4.17 3.50 -6.33
N PHE A 77 4.43 4.35 -7.32
CA PHE A 77 5.72 4.58 -7.94
C PHE A 77 6.09 6.05 -7.76
N VAL A 78 6.54 6.39 -6.56
CA VAL A 78 6.77 7.77 -6.10
C VAL A 78 8.03 7.85 -5.26
N GLU A 79 8.63 9.03 -5.21
CA GLU A 79 9.64 9.40 -4.23
C GLU A 79 9.07 9.45 -2.80
N ASN A 80 9.98 9.47 -1.81
CA ASN A 80 9.60 9.72 -0.42
C ASN A 80 8.97 11.11 -0.30
N GLN A 81 7.70 11.13 0.12
CA GLN A 81 6.93 12.35 0.31
C GLN A 81 5.88 12.14 1.41
N VAL A 82 5.35 13.23 1.98
CA VAL A 82 4.49 13.16 3.18
C VAL A 82 3.16 12.42 2.95
N MET A 83 2.68 12.36 1.70
CA MET A 83 1.43 11.68 1.35
C MET A 83 1.55 10.16 1.17
N VAL A 84 2.75 9.56 1.19
CA VAL A 84 2.92 8.11 1.00
C VAL A 84 2.17 7.31 2.08
N ALA A 85 2.35 7.66 3.35
CA ALA A 85 1.70 6.96 4.45
C ALA A 85 0.17 7.18 4.49
N PRO A 86 -0.37 8.42 4.39
CA PRO A 86 -1.80 8.64 4.22
C PRO A 86 -2.40 7.85 3.04
N THR A 87 -1.69 7.76 1.92
CA THR A 87 -2.13 7.00 0.74
C THR A 87 -2.20 5.52 1.02
N LEU A 88 -1.16 4.92 1.61
CA LEU A 88 -1.17 3.52 2.03
C LEU A 88 -2.36 3.23 2.94
N LEU A 89 -2.57 4.05 3.97
CA LEU A 89 -3.67 3.86 4.92
C LEU A 89 -5.04 4.02 4.24
N GLY A 90 -5.15 4.91 3.26
CA GLY A 90 -6.36 5.05 2.43
C GLY A 90 -6.62 3.82 1.55
N VAL A 91 -5.58 3.22 0.97
CA VAL A 91 -5.70 1.96 0.22
C VAL A 91 -6.22 0.84 1.12
N LEU A 92 -5.65 0.68 2.32
CA LEU A 92 -6.14 -0.29 3.30
C LEU A 92 -7.57 0.02 3.75
N CYS A 93 -7.93 1.30 3.90
CA CYS A 93 -9.27 1.73 4.27
C CYS A 93 -10.31 1.31 3.21
N ALA A 94 -9.91 1.34 1.93
CA ALA A 94 -10.70 0.84 0.82
C ALA A 94 -10.76 -0.71 0.74
N ALA A 95 -10.04 -1.44 1.61
CA ALA A 95 -9.80 -2.87 1.52
C ALA A 95 -9.03 -3.31 0.25
N GLY A 96 -8.17 -2.42 -0.26
CA GLY A 96 -7.22 -2.73 -1.34
C GLY A 96 -5.85 -3.15 -0.81
N ILE A 97 -5.00 -3.65 -1.72
CA ILE A 97 -3.60 -3.96 -1.44
C ILE A 97 -2.71 -2.80 -1.86
N HIS A 98 -1.86 -2.32 -0.94
CA HIS A 98 -0.85 -1.33 -1.29
C HIS A 98 0.42 -2.01 -1.80
N ALA A 99 0.87 -1.64 -3.00
CA ALA A 99 2.15 -2.09 -3.53
C ALA A 99 3.08 -0.90 -3.76
N THR A 100 4.39 -1.15 -3.75
CA THR A 100 5.39 -0.11 -4.03
C THR A 100 6.37 -0.53 -5.11
N CYS A 101 6.83 0.46 -5.87
CA CYS A 101 7.95 0.33 -6.81
C CYS A 101 8.97 1.44 -6.49
N PRO A 102 10.28 1.12 -6.40
CA PRO A 102 11.31 2.13 -6.16
C PRO A 102 11.27 3.23 -7.23
N MET A 103 11.28 4.50 -6.83
CA MET A 103 11.21 5.64 -7.78
C MET A 103 12.32 5.65 -8.86
N THR A 104 13.43 4.95 -8.59
CA THR A 104 14.58 4.84 -9.50
C THR A 104 14.41 3.74 -10.54
N ALA A 105 13.33 2.96 -10.48
CA ALA A 105 13.06 1.91 -11.45
C ALA A 105 12.91 2.50 -12.85
N THR A 106 13.50 1.82 -13.82
CA THR A 106 13.35 2.12 -15.23
C THR A 106 11.94 1.76 -15.72
N ALA A 107 11.55 2.29 -16.89
CA ALA A 107 10.27 1.91 -17.52
C ALA A 107 10.18 0.39 -17.75
N PHE A 108 11.30 -0.26 -18.07
CA PHE A 108 11.37 -1.71 -18.24
C PHE A 108 11.09 -2.47 -16.93
N GLU A 109 11.73 -2.06 -15.83
CA GLU A 109 11.53 -2.69 -14.51
C GLU A 109 10.10 -2.48 -14.01
N LEU A 110 9.57 -1.26 -14.13
CA LEU A 110 8.19 -0.97 -13.79
C LEU A 110 7.22 -1.76 -14.66
N THR A 111 7.43 -1.85 -15.97
CA THR A 111 6.61 -2.67 -16.89
C THR A 111 6.56 -4.12 -16.44
N ARG A 112 7.69 -4.68 -16.03
CA ARG A 112 7.75 -6.05 -15.51
C ARG A 112 6.92 -6.21 -14.25
N GLN A 113 6.99 -5.25 -13.33
CA GLN A 113 6.18 -5.26 -12.12
C GLN A 113 4.68 -5.12 -12.44
N LEU A 114 4.30 -4.22 -13.34
CA LEU A 114 2.91 -4.07 -13.79
C LEU A 114 2.34 -5.37 -14.37
N LYS A 115 3.11 -6.10 -15.17
CA LYS A 115 2.72 -7.41 -15.70
C LYS A 115 2.59 -8.49 -14.63
N LEU A 116 3.33 -8.36 -13.53
CA LEU A 116 3.35 -9.33 -12.45
C LEU A 116 2.23 -9.09 -11.42
N SER A 117 1.96 -7.83 -11.07
CA SER A 117 0.91 -7.47 -10.10
C SER A 117 -0.44 -7.14 -10.73
N SER A 118 -0.49 -6.79 -12.02
CA SER A 118 -1.72 -6.32 -12.69
C SER A 118 -2.51 -5.29 -11.86
N PRO A 119 -1.88 -4.18 -11.42
CA PRO A 119 -2.55 -3.24 -10.53
C PRO A 119 -3.67 -2.51 -11.24
N LYS A 120 -4.78 -2.27 -10.53
CA LYS A 120 -5.92 -1.50 -11.05
C LYS A 120 -5.59 0.00 -11.11
N ILE A 121 -4.77 0.47 -10.19
CA ILE A 121 -4.33 1.86 -10.09
C ILE A 121 -2.82 1.93 -9.94
N LEU A 122 -2.19 2.81 -10.73
CA LEU A 122 -0.80 3.23 -10.58
C LEU A 122 -0.78 4.70 -10.12
N ILE A 123 -0.28 4.94 -8.92
CA ILE A 123 -0.06 6.28 -8.38
C ILE A 123 1.39 6.67 -8.64
N CYS A 124 1.60 7.76 -9.38
CA CYS A 124 2.92 8.36 -9.63
C CYS A 124 2.99 9.78 -9.06
N SER A 125 4.16 10.40 -9.09
CA SER A 125 4.36 11.82 -8.76
C SER A 125 4.61 12.60 -10.06
N PRO A 126 4.63 13.94 -10.04
CA PRO A 126 5.07 14.73 -11.20
C PRO A 126 6.45 14.31 -11.71
N GLN A 127 7.36 13.88 -10.83
CA GLN A 127 8.70 13.45 -11.18
C GLN A 127 8.72 12.09 -11.88
N THR A 128 7.89 11.15 -11.45
CA THR A 128 7.87 9.77 -11.97
C THR A 128 6.84 9.54 -13.08
N GLN A 129 5.97 10.51 -13.35
CA GLN A 129 4.84 10.40 -14.29
C GLN A 129 5.26 9.98 -15.70
N LYS A 130 6.38 10.49 -16.22
CA LYS A 130 6.85 10.14 -17.56
C LYS A 130 7.14 8.64 -17.68
N VAL A 131 7.90 8.10 -16.70
CA VAL A 131 8.27 6.68 -16.66
C VAL A 131 7.05 5.81 -16.39
N ALA A 132 6.12 6.25 -15.54
CA ALA A 132 4.86 5.56 -15.28
C ALA A 132 4.02 5.36 -16.55
N ARG A 133 3.84 6.43 -17.34
CA ARG A 133 3.08 6.37 -18.60
C ARG A 133 3.75 5.48 -19.64
N GLU A 134 5.07 5.57 -19.75
CA GLU A 134 5.84 4.71 -20.64
C GLU A 134 5.70 3.23 -20.26
N ALA A 135 5.80 2.90 -18.98
CA ALA A 135 5.67 1.54 -18.50
C ALA A 135 4.26 0.97 -18.69
N VAL A 136 3.22 1.77 -18.43
CA VAL A 136 1.83 1.36 -18.69
C VAL A 136 1.62 1.07 -20.18
N ALA A 137 2.12 1.94 -21.08
CA ALA A 137 2.04 1.71 -22.51
C ALA A 137 2.79 0.43 -22.96
N GLN A 138 3.96 0.15 -22.41
CA GLN A 138 4.74 -1.07 -22.69
C GLN A 138 4.15 -2.33 -22.04
N SER A 139 3.31 -2.19 -21.00
CA SER A 139 2.70 -3.31 -20.30
C SER A 139 1.67 -4.04 -21.16
N GLY A 140 0.96 -3.32 -22.02
CA GLY A 140 -0.18 -3.84 -22.80
C GLY A 140 -1.46 -3.99 -21.98
N ILE A 141 -1.48 -3.58 -20.71
CA ILE A 141 -2.66 -3.62 -19.84
C ILE A 141 -3.48 -2.34 -20.07
N GLN A 142 -4.74 -2.49 -20.49
CA GLN A 142 -5.56 -1.35 -20.92
C GLN A 142 -6.23 -0.59 -19.74
N ASP A 143 -6.50 -1.28 -18.63
CA ASP A 143 -7.37 -0.76 -17.58
C ASP A 143 -6.62 -0.16 -16.37
N ILE A 144 -5.31 0.05 -16.48
CA ILE A 144 -4.53 0.68 -15.40
C ILE A 144 -4.84 2.18 -15.36
N ARG A 145 -5.47 2.63 -14.26
CA ARG A 145 -5.72 4.04 -14.03
C ARG A 145 -4.48 4.71 -13.43
N ILE A 146 -3.97 5.74 -14.09
CA ILE A 146 -2.84 6.53 -13.58
C ILE A 146 -3.37 7.72 -12.77
N LEU A 147 -2.95 7.83 -11.51
CA LEU A 147 -3.22 8.97 -10.63
C LEU A 147 -1.90 9.66 -10.27
N THR A 148 -1.97 10.95 -9.94
CA THR A 148 -0.80 11.76 -9.57
C THR A 148 -0.92 12.20 -8.11
N MET A 149 0.03 11.78 -7.27
CA MET A 149 0.17 12.23 -5.89
C MET A 149 0.84 13.60 -5.87
N MET A 150 0.24 14.54 -5.13
CA MET A 150 0.71 15.91 -4.98
C MET A 150 0.78 16.27 -3.49
N SER A 151 1.95 16.09 -2.89
CA SER A 151 2.12 16.31 -1.45
C SER A 151 1.98 17.77 -1.05
N GLU A 152 2.35 18.73 -1.89
CA GLU A 152 2.25 20.16 -1.58
C GLU A 152 0.81 20.61 -1.34
N SER A 153 -0.14 19.98 -2.02
CA SER A 153 -1.58 20.21 -1.87
C SER A 153 -2.28 19.13 -1.04
N LEU A 154 -1.53 18.15 -0.50
CA LEU A 154 -2.06 16.97 0.20
C LEU A 154 -3.16 16.25 -0.59
N ASP A 155 -2.93 16.06 -1.90
CA ASP A 155 -3.94 15.57 -2.83
C ASP A 155 -3.46 14.41 -3.71
N ILE A 156 -4.41 13.68 -4.29
CA ILE A 156 -4.20 12.68 -5.34
C ILE A 156 -5.22 12.98 -6.45
N VAL A 157 -4.73 13.25 -7.65
CA VAL A 157 -5.56 13.73 -8.77
C VAL A 157 -5.51 12.79 -9.98
N ASP A 158 -6.58 12.81 -10.77
CA ASP A 158 -6.64 12.13 -12.07
C ASP A 158 -5.89 12.91 -13.18
N ALA A 159 -5.95 12.39 -14.40
CA ALA A 159 -5.31 13.01 -15.56
C ALA A 159 -5.84 14.41 -15.92
N ASN A 160 -7.04 14.77 -15.44
CA ASN A 160 -7.65 16.09 -15.63
C ASN A 160 -7.40 17.02 -14.44
N GLY A 161 -6.63 16.58 -13.44
CA GLY A 161 -6.40 17.35 -12.21
C GLY A 161 -7.58 17.31 -11.23
N LYS A 162 -8.54 16.41 -11.42
CA LYS A 162 -9.65 16.24 -10.47
C LYS A 162 -9.18 15.40 -9.28
N SER A 163 -9.34 15.93 -8.08
CA SER A 163 -9.08 15.20 -6.83
C SER A 163 -9.93 13.94 -6.73
N ILE A 164 -9.29 12.85 -6.29
CA ILE A 164 -9.97 11.61 -5.90
C ILE A 164 -10.28 11.60 -4.41
N ILE A 165 -9.69 12.49 -3.59
CA ILE A 165 -9.95 12.52 -2.16
C ILE A 165 -11.40 12.98 -1.94
N SER A 166 -12.23 12.07 -1.44
CA SER A 166 -13.65 12.32 -1.27
C SER A 166 -13.92 13.23 -0.06
N ASN A 167 -14.95 14.07 -0.18
CA ASN A 167 -15.53 14.77 0.97
C ASN A 167 -16.33 13.82 1.87
N SER A 168 -16.69 12.64 1.36
CA SER A 168 -17.31 11.57 2.13
C SER A 168 -16.23 10.72 2.79
N ARG A 169 -16.56 10.12 3.94
CA ARG A 169 -15.65 9.26 4.71
C ARG A 169 -16.05 7.80 4.52
N LEU A 170 -15.09 6.98 4.11
CA LEU A 170 -15.24 5.53 4.17
C LEU A 170 -14.76 5.06 5.55
N GLU A 171 -15.64 4.43 6.32
CA GLU A 171 -15.22 3.72 7.52
C GLU A 171 -14.58 2.39 7.12
N TRP A 172 -13.35 2.14 7.55
CA TRP A 172 -12.70 0.86 7.30
C TRP A 172 -13.33 -0.25 8.14
N GLN A 173 -13.26 -1.48 7.63
CA GLN A 173 -13.70 -2.64 8.37
C GLN A 173 -12.71 -2.91 9.52
N LYS A 174 -13.24 -3.04 10.74
CA LYS A 174 -12.45 -3.49 11.89
C LYS A 174 -12.38 -5.00 11.90
N ILE A 175 -11.18 -5.55 11.77
CA ILE A 175 -10.95 -7.00 11.73
C ILE A 175 -10.23 -7.42 13.01
N THR A 176 -10.85 -8.34 13.75
CA THR A 176 -10.26 -8.94 14.96
C THR A 176 -10.21 -10.47 14.90
N ASP A 177 -10.87 -11.08 13.91
CA ASP A 177 -10.78 -12.50 13.68
C ASP A 177 -9.38 -12.86 13.16
N LYS A 178 -8.75 -13.85 13.79
CA LYS A 178 -7.37 -14.21 13.48
C LYS A 178 -7.23 -14.80 12.08
N ALA A 179 -8.15 -15.67 11.66
CA ALA A 179 -8.07 -16.30 10.35
C ALA A 179 -8.30 -15.28 9.23
N GLU A 180 -9.22 -14.34 9.41
CA GLU A 180 -9.43 -13.22 8.48
C GLU A 180 -8.17 -12.34 8.38
N LEU A 181 -7.57 -11.95 9.51
CA LEU A 181 -6.30 -11.20 9.53
C LEU A 181 -5.16 -11.94 8.82
N GLU A 182 -5.06 -13.26 9.04
CA GLU A 182 -4.01 -14.09 8.43
C GLU A 182 -4.19 -14.29 6.92
N SER A 183 -5.42 -14.18 6.43
CA SER A 183 -5.73 -14.32 5.00
C SER A 183 -5.77 -12.98 4.24
N THR A 184 -5.82 -11.86 4.96
CA THR A 184 -5.95 -10.52 4.36
C THR A 184 -4.58 -9.95 4.00
N THR A 185 -4.32 -9.76 2.70
CA THR A 185 -3.11 -9.08 2.24
C THR A 185 -3.23 -7.57 2.38
N ALA A 186 -2.32 -6.95 3.15
CA ALA A 186 -2.26 -5.50 3.28
C ALA A 186 -1.32 -4.86 2.26
N CYS A 187 -0.09 -5.38 2.16
CA CYS A 187 0.92 -4.82 1.26
C CYS A 187 1.66 -5.89 0.44
N LEU A 188 2.03 -5.51 -0.78
CA LEU A 188 2.92 -6.26 -1.66
C LEU A 188 4.23 -5.49 -1.86
N VAL A 189 5.33 -6.05 -1.35
CA VAL A 189 6.67 -5.48 -1.46
C VAL A 189 7.53 -6.39 -2.32
N TYR A 190 8.30 -5.79 -3.24
CA TYR A 190 9.18 -6.52 -4.15
C TYR A 190 10.63 -6.38 -3.69
N SER A 191 11.31 -7.52 -3.50
CA SER A 191 12.75 -7.60 -3.31
C SER A 191 13.45 -8.03 -4.59
N SER A 192 14.68 -7.57 -4.79
CA SER A 192 15.48 -7.92 -5.97
C SER A 192 16.08 -9.33 -5.93
N GLY A 193 15.90 -10.09 -4.84
CA GLY A 193 16.55 -11.38 -4.62
C GLY A 193 18.09 -11.29 -4.60
N THR A 194 18.76 -12.38 -4.20
CA THR A 194 20.24 -12.45 -4.14
C THR A 194 20.90 -12.94 -5.44
N THR A 195 20.11 -13.19 -6.49
CA THR A 195 20.64 -13.60 -7.81
C THR A 195 20.04 -12.71 -8.88
N GLY A 196 20.91 -12.10 -9.70
CA GLY A 196 20.53 -11.14 -10.73
C GLY A 196 19.45 -11.69 -11.67
N VAL A 197 18.56 -10.78 -12.09
CA VAL A 197 17.22 -10.97 -12.65
C VAL A 197 16.16 -11.06 -11.54
N PRO A 198 15.37 -9.98 -11.27
CA PRO A 198 14.41 -9.97 -10.17
C PRO A 198 13.31 -10.99 -10.42
N LYS A 199 13.40 -12.17 -9.81
CA LYS A 199 12.27 -13.08 -9.70
C LYS A 199 11.22 -12.34 -8.87
N GLY A 200 9.94 -12.49 -9.22
CA GLY A 200 8.85 -11.96 -8.40
C GLY A 200 8.86 -12.67 -7.05
N GLU A 201 9.70 -12.21 -6.13
CA GLU A 201 9.66 -12.62 -4.74
C GLU A 201 8.53 -11.83 -4.11
N PHE A 202 7.39 -12.50 -3.97
CA PHE A 202 6.24 -11.99 -3.26
C PHE A 202 6.64 -11.85 -1.78
N ALA A 203 7.00 -10.65 -1.33
CA ALA A 203 6.83 -10.34 0.08
C ALA A 203 5.41 -9.79 0.24
N THR A 204 4.46 -10.70 0.42
CA THR A 204 3.18 -10.35 1.04
C THR A 204 3.52 -9.97 2.47
N ILE A 205 3.43 -8.67 2.80
CA ILE A 205 3.36 -8.27 4.20
C ILE A 205 1.92 -8.56 4.59
N THR A 206 1.65 -9.82 4.91
CA THR A 206 0.52 -10.18 5.73
C THR A 206 0.96 -9.88 7.16
N ILE A 207 0.38 -8.86 7.78
CA ILE A 207 0.56 -8.67 9.23
C ILE A 207 -0.28 -9.77 9.89
N THR A 208 0.27 -10.99 9.91
CA THR A 208 -0.29 -12.17 10.57
C THR A 208 0.20 -12.22 12.00
N THR A 209 -0.70 -12.58 12.91
CA THR A 209 -0.39 -12.84 14.31
C THR A 209 -0.11 -14.33 14.52
N ASP A 210 1.02 -14.83 13.97
CA ASP A 210 1.52 -16.16 14.35
C ASP A 210 2.55 -16.05 15.50
N PRO A 211 2.21 -16.53 16.72
CA PRO A 211 3.12 -16.52 17.87
C PRO A 211 4.34 -17.46 17.75
N GLN A 212 4.49 -18.26 16.69
CA GLN A 212 5.62 -19.20 16.54
C GLN A 212 6.75 -18.75 15.61
N ASN A 213 6.57 -17.69 14.80
CA ASN A 213 7.61 -17.17 13.90
C ASN A 213 7.77 -15.64 14.05
N LEU A 214 8.45 -15.23 15.11
CA LEU A 214 8.99 -13.87 15.24
C LEU A 214 10.24 -13.72 14.35
N SER A 215 10.02 -13.59 13.04
CA SER A 215 10.97 -13.05 12.09
C SER A 215 10.27 -12.04 11.19
N ILE A 216 10.83 -10.83 11.04
CA ILE A 216 10.62 -10.04 9.83
C ILE A 216 11.38 -10.76 8.72
N GLN A 217 10.86 -11.92 8.32
CA GLN A 217 11.33 -12.82 7.28
C GLN A 217 10.40 -14.04 7.28
N SER A 218 9.32 -13.98 6.50
CA SER A 218 8.88 -15.09 5.64
C SER A 218 7.59 -14.70 4.94
N ALA A 219 7.66 -14.70 3.61
CA ALA A 219 6.49 -14.74 2.76
C ALA A 219 5.80 -16.10 2.96
N HIS A 220 4.52 -16.11 3.34
CA HIS A 220 3.72 -17.32 3.20
C HIS A 220 3.31 -17.47 1.73
N LEU A 221 3.96 -18.43 1.06
CA LEU A 221 3.76 -18.79 -0.33
C LEU A 221 2.69 -19.90 -0.40
N THR A 222 1.43 -19.56 -0.67
CA THR A 222 0.43 -20.59 -1.02
C THR A 222 0.40 -20.73 -2.54
N LEU A 223 1.17 -21.68 -3.07
CA LEU A 223 1.05 -22.12 -4.46
C LEU A 223 -0.07 -23.16 -4.55
N SER A 224 -1.28 -22.75 -4.96
CA SER A 224 -2.27 -23.70 -5.46
C SER A 224 -1.96 -24.02 -6.92
N PHE A 225 -1.39 -25.20 -7.17
CA PHE A 225 -1.30 -25.75 -8.53
C PHE A 225 -2.63 -26.42 -8.87
N GLU A 226 -3.47 -25.76 -9.67
CA GLU A 226 -4.48 -26.48 -10.43
C GLU A 226 -3.76 -27.32 -11.49
N THR A 227 -3.80 -28.63 -11.31
CA THR A 227 -3.38 -29.59 -12.33
C THR A 227 -4.53 -29.71 -13.32
N GLN A 228 -4.41 -29.09 -14.49
CA GLN A 228 -5.21 -29.46 -15.64
C GLN A 228 -4.72 -30.83 -16.13
N ALA A 229 -5.61 -31.82 -16.08
CA ALA A 229 -5.51 -33.07 -16.81
C ALA A 229 -6.15 -32.91 -18.20
#